data_AF-A0A7X9LBJ9-F1
#
_entry.id   AF-A0A7X9LBJ9-F1
#
_cell.length_a   1.000
_cell.length_b   1.000
_cell.length_c   1.000
_cell.angle_alpha   90.00
_cell.angle_beta   90.00
_cell.angle_gamma   90.00
#
_symmetry.space_group_name_H-M   'P 1'
#
loop_
_entity.id
_entity.type
_entity.pdbx_description
1 polymer ?
#
loop_
_entity_poly.entity_id
_entity_poly.type
_entity_poly.pdbx_seq_one_letter_code
_entity_poly.pdbx_strand_id
1 'polypeptide(L)'
;FSFTALVVVGDGDGTVGVGYGKAREVPAAIAKGVEEAKKAFFRVPRIQGTIPHPVQGEKAAGVVMLRPASPGTGVIAGGSARAVLECAGVHDVLAKSLGSDNAINVVHATVAALKSLEEPEQVAKRRGLPVADVAPAALLRAREEANH
;
A
#
# COMPACT_ATOMS: atom_id res chain seq x y z
N PHE A 1 26.15 -13.30 -16.68
CA PHE A 1 25.36 -12.17 -16.16
C PHE A 1 23.91 -12.60 -15.95
N SER A 2 23.23 -12.03 -14.96
CA SER A 2 21.79 -12.25 -14.72
C SER A 2 21.13 -10.93 -14.38
N PHE A 3 19.90 -10.73 -14.83
CA PHE A 3 19.09 -9.57 -14.52
C PHE A 3 18.03 -9.91 -13.47
N THR A 4 17.73 -8.92 -12.65
CA THR A 4 16.71 -8.99 -11.61
C THR A 4 15.69 -7.89 -11.83
N ALA A 5 14.42 -8.19 -11.69
CA ALA A 5 13.32 -7.24 -11.84
C ALA A 5 12.43 -7.30 -10.60
N LEU A 6 12.28 -6.16 -9.92
CA LEU A 6 11.25 -5.97 -8.90
C LEU A 6 10.02 -5.41 -9.60
N VAL A 7 8.91 -6.13 -9.52
CA VAL A 7 7.68 -5.81 -10.24
C VAL A 7 6.55 -5.61 -9.24
N VAL A 8 5.79 -4.53 -9.43
CA VAL A 8 4.56 -4.26 -8.72
C VAL A 8 3.41 -4.41 -9.70
N VAL A 9 2.36 -5.12 -9.30
CA VAL A 9 1.14 -5.31 -10.08
C VAL A 9 -0.04 -4.95 -9.20
N GLY A 10 -1.00 -4.22 -9.73
CA GLY A 10 -2.25 -3.93 -9.02
C GLY A 10 -3.38 -3.60 -9.99
N ASP A 11 -4.60 -3.65 -9.49
CA ASP A 11 -5.83 -3.38 -10.24
C ASP A 11 -6.26 -1.91 -10.18
N GLY A 12 -5.58 -1.08 -9.36
CA GLY A 12 -6.00 0.29 -9.09
C GLY A 12 -7.25 0.39 -8.21
N ASP A 13 -7.74 -0.73 -7.68
CA ASP A 13 -8.92 -0.82 -6.84
C ASP A 13 -8.64 -1.52 -5.50
N GLY A 14 -7.43 -1.31 -4.97
CA GLY A 14 -7.08 -1.77 -3.64
C GLY A 14 -6.50 -3.18 -3.60
N THR A 15 -6.27 -3.84 -4.74
CA THR A 15 -5.49 -5.08 -4.79
C THR A 15 -4.11 -4.81 -5.37
N VAL A 16 -3.07 -5.15 -4.62
CA VAL A 16 -1.69 -4.98 -5.07
C VAL A 16 -0.85 -6.19 -4.70
N GLY A 17 0.14 -6.50 -5.53
CA GLY A 17 1.07 -7.60 -5.38
C GLY A 17 2.47 -7.16 -5.80
N VAL A 18 3.48 -7.74 -5.17
CA VAL A 18 4.89 -7.47 -5.46
C VAL A 18 5.58 -8.80 -5.75
N GLY A 19 6.40 -8.83 -6.79
CA GLY A 19 7.16 -10.00 -7.20
C GLY A 19 8.60 -9.66 -7.57
N TYR A 20 9.48 -10.65 -7.47
CA TYR A 20 10.91 -10.50 -7.69
C TYR A 20 11.42 -11.56 -8.68
N GLY A 21 11.54 -11.16 -9.94
CA GLY A 21 11.99 -12.05 -10.99
C GLY A 21 13.51 -12.01 -11.20
N LYS A 22 14.12 -13.17 -11.48
CA LYS A 22 15.52 -13.28 -11.90
C LYS A 22 15.66 -14.18 -13.14
N ALA A 23 16.38 -13.70 -14.15
CA ALA A 23 16.63 -14.43 -15.40
C ALA A 23 17.93 -13.98 -16.09
N ARG A 24 18.26 -14.62 -17.22
CA ARG A 24 19.41 -14.24 -18.06
C ARG A 24 19.09 -13.09 -19.01
N GLU A 25 17.81 -12.82 -19.25
CA GLU A 25 17.30 -11.74 -20.10
C GLU A 25 16.32 -10.86 -19.31
N VAL A 26 16.27 -9.57 -19.64
CA VAL A 26 15.40 -8.61 -18.94
C VAL A 26 13.91 -8.92 -19.08
N PRO A 27 13.36 -9.20 -20.29
CA PRO A 27 11.93 -9.50 -20.44
C PRO A 27 11.52 -10.76 -19.64
N ALA A 28 12.39 -11.78 -19.63
CA ALA A 28 12.16 -13.00 -18.87
C ALA A 28 12.18 -12.76 -17.35
N ALA A 29 13.02 -11.85 -16.86
CA ALA A 29 13.03 -11.47 -15.44
C ALA A 29 11.73 -10.73 -15.07
N ILE A 30 11.26 -9.80 -15.91
CA ILE A 30 10.01 -9.08 -15.70
C ILE A 30 8.82 -10.04 -15.70
N ALA A 31 8.72 -10.93 -16.69
CA ALA A 31 7.63 -11.91 -16.77
C ALA A 31 7.55 -12.79 -15.51
N LYS A 32 8.69 -13.24 -14.99
CA LYS A 32 8.73 -13.98 -13.72
C LYS A 32 8.26 -13.14 -12.53
N GLY A 33 8.67 -11.87 -12.46
CA GLY A 33 8.23 -10.94 -11.41
C GLY A 33 6.73 -10.68 -11.46
N VAL A 34 6.14 -10.55 -12.66
CA VAL A 34 4.68 -10.41 -12.85
C VAL A 34 3.93 -11.63 -12.31
N GLU A 35 4.36 -12.85 -12.68
CA GLU A 35 3.71 -14.08 -12.24
C GLU A 35 3.84 -14.31 -10.73
N GLU A 36 4.95 -13.89 -10.12
CA GLU A 36 5.10 -13.93 -8.67
C GLU A 36 4.22 -12.90 -7.98
N ALA A 37 4.16 -11.66 -8.50
CA ALA A 37 3.31 -10.61 -7.95
C ALA A 37 1.83 -11.01 -7.92
N LYS A 38 1.34 -11.64 -9.00
CA LYS A 38 -0.03 -12.15 -9.10
C LYS A 38 -0.37 -13.22 -8.07
N LYS A 39 0.61 -14.03 -7.64
CA LYS A 39 0.40 -15.04 -6.59
C LYS A 39 0.35 -14.43 -5.20
N ALA A 40 0.92 -13.24 -5.03
CA ALA A 40 1.08 -12.56 -3.74
C ALA A 40 0.17 -11.32 -3.60
N PHE A 41 -0.99 -11.33 -4.26
CA PHE A 41 -1.96 -10.25 -4.12
C PHE A 41 -2.46 -10.12 -2.68
N PHE A 42 -2.58 -8.88 -2.22
CA PHE A 42 -3.21 -8.54 -0.96
C PHE A 42 -4.09 -7.31 -1.13
N ARG A 43 -5.11 -7.22 -0.27
CA ARG A 43 -6.06 -6.11 -0.25
C ARG A 43 -5.57 -4.99 0.65
N VAL A 44 -5.72 -3.76 0.18
CA VAL A 44 -5.38 -2.52 0.89
C VAL A 44 -6.68 -1.83 1.33
N PRO A 45 -6.88 -1.62 2.64
CA PRO A 45 -7.97 -0.79 3.15
C PRO A 45 -7.86 0.65 2.62
N ARG A 46 -8.95 1.17 2.06
CA ARG A 46 -9.03 2.54 1.50
C ARG A 46 -10.39 3.17 1.80
N ILE A 47 -10.41 4.49 1.96
CA ILE A 47 -11.62 5.31 2.13
C ILE A 47 -11.44 6.55 1.26
N GLN A 48 -12.37 6.81 0.33
CA GLN A 48 -12.27 7.93 -0.63
C GLN A 48 -10.90 8.05 -1.34
N GLY A 49 -10.25 6.92 -1.67
CA GLY A 49 -8.94 6.94 -2.32
C GLY A 49 -7.75 7.28 -1.41
N THR A 50 -7.92 7.41 -0.10
CA THR A 50 -6.82 7.50 0.90
C THR A 50 -6.80 6.31 1.86
N ILE A 51 -5.74 6.21 2.67
CA ILE A 51 -5.61 5.18 3.72
C ILE A 51 -6.41 5.57 4.99
N PRO A 52 -6.90 4.63 5.81
CA PRO A 52 -7.74 4.97 6.97
C PRO A 52 -7.04 5.76 8.09
N HIS A 53 -5.74 5.52 8.33
CA HIS A 53 -4.98 6.11 9.43
C HIS A 53 -3.48 6.12 9.15
N PRO A 54 -2.68 6.95 9.85
CA PRO A 54 -1.24 6.92 9.70
C PRO A 54 -0.64 5.60 10.19
N VAL A 55 0.32 5.07 9.44
CA VAL A 55 1.02 3.83 9.76
C VAL A 55 2.52 3.95 9.46
N GLN A 56 3.32 3.21 10.20
CA GLN A 56 4.75 3.06 9.94
C GLN A 56 5.04 1.58 9.71
N GLY A 57 5.52 1.25 8.52
CA GLY A 57 5.93 -0.10 8.15
C GLY A 57 7.43 -0.25 8.20
N GLU A 58 7.87 -1.35 8.79
CA GLU A 58 9.29 -1.68 8.91
C GLU A 58 9.53 -3.08 8.36
N LYS A 59 10.51 -3.18 7.45
CA LYS A 59 10.96 -4.47 6.95
C LYS A 59 12.44 -4.41 6.62
N ALA A 60 13.20 -5.32 7.25
CA ALA A 60 14.67 -5.28 7.20
C ALA A 60 15.17 -3.88 7.61
N ALA A 61 15.97 -3.22 6.78
CA ALA A 61 16.42 -1.84 7.02
C ALA A 61 15.50 -0.76 6.42
N GLY A 62 14.39 -1.15 5.77
CA GLY A 62 13.42 -0.22 5.21
C GLY A 62 12.41 0.23 6.27
N VAL A 63 12.25 1.54 6.42
CA VAL A 63 11.25 2.17 7.27
C VAL A 63 10.46 3.15 6.41
N VAL A 64 9.15 2.96 6.30
CA VAL A 64 8.26 3.81 5.50
C VAL A 64 7.10 4.27 6.37
N MET A 65 6.96 5.57 6.49
CA MET A 65 5.79 6.20 7.09
C MET A 65 4.78 6.52 5.99
N LEU A 66 3.54 6.07 6.16
CA LEU A 66 2.40 6.44 5.34
C LEU A 66 1.42 7.25 6.19
N ARG A 67 0.96 8.38 5.68
CA ARG A 67 -0.01 9.25 6.36
C ARG A 67 -1.14 9.60 5.39
N PRO A 68 -2.41 9.47 5.83
CA PRO A 68 -3.54 9.87 5.00
C PRO A 68 -3.50 11.35 4.68
N ALA A 69 -4.03 11.69 3.52
CA ALA A 69 -4.10 13.06 3.03
C ALA A 69 -5.54 13.42 2.69
N SER A 70 -5.82 14.72 2.64
CA SER A 70 -7.11 15.22 2.19
C SER A 70 -7.29 14.99 0.68
N PRO A 71 -8.53 14.86 0.19
CA PRO A 71 -8.79 14.70 -1.24
C PRO A 71 -8.13 15.80 -2.09
N GLY A 72 -7.49 15.42 -3.19
CA GLY A 72 -6.81 16.33 -4.12
C GLY A 72 -5.35 16.66 -3.78
N THR A 73 -4.75 15.98 -2.81
CA THR A 73 -3.32 16.10 -2.49
C THR A 73 -2.42 15.38 -3.51
N GLY A 74 -2.90 14.28 -4.07
CA GLY A 74 -2.11 13.38 -4.91
C GLY A 74 -1.18 12.44 -4.13
N VAL A 75 -0.43 11.62 -4.87
CA VAL A 75 0.53 10.65 -4.31
C VAL A 75 1.90 11.28 -4.10
N ILE A 76 2.16 11.75 -2.88
CA ILE A 76 3.44 12.34 -2.49
C ILE A 76 4.32 11.25 -1.88
N ALA A 77 5.12 10.60 -2.72
CA ALA A 77 5.96 9.48 -2.34
C ALA A 77 7.25 9.41 -3.18
N GLY A 78 8.29 8.76 -2.64
CA GLY A 78 9.46 8.37 -3.44
C GLY A 78 9.11 7.25 -4.44
N GLY A 79 9.88 7.12 -5.53
CA GLY A 79 9.50 6.28 -6.69
C GLY A 79 9.10 4.84 -6.35
N SER A 80 9.81 4.18 -5.42
CA SER A 80 9.48 2.82 -4.99
C SER A 80 8.13 2.72 -4.27
N ALA A 81 7.86 3.62 -3.33
CA ALA A 81 6.59 3.64 -2.60
C ALA A 81 5.45 4.13 -3.50
N ARG A 82 5.72 5.12 -4.37
CA ARG A 82 4.77 5.64 -5.36
C ARG A 82 4.21 4.54 -6.23
N ALA A 83 5.07 3.71 -6.83
CA ALA A 83 4.63 2.61 -7.68
C ALA A 83 3.67 1.64 -6.95
N VAL A 84 3.93 1.34 -5.68
CA VAL A 84 3.05 0.49 -4.85
C VAL A 84 1.71 1.16 -4.59
N LEU A 85 1.72 2.43 -4.19
CA LEU A 85 0.53 3.18 -3.81
C LEU A 85 -0.39 3.46 -5.02
N GLU A 86 0.19 3.81 -6.17
CA GLU A 86 -0.56 4.02 -7.41
C GLU A 86 -1.19 2.71 -7.91
N CYS A 87 -0.44 1.60 -7.93
CA CYS A 87 -1.00 0.30 -8.29
C CYS A 87 -2.09 -0.18 -7.31
N ALA A 88 -2.01 0.22 -6.04
CA ALA A 88 -3.05 -0.05 -5.05
C ALA A 88 -4.28 0.86 -5.20
N GLY A 89 -4.27 1.85 -6.09
CA GLY A 89 -5.38 2.79 -6.24
C GLY A 89 -5.49 3.81 -5.12
N VAL A 90 -4.38 4.14 -4.46
CA VAL A 90 -4.34 5.25 -3.50
C VAL A 90 -4.06 6.52 -4.28
N HIS A 91 -4.98 7.47 -4.21
CA HIS A 91 -4.89 8.73 -4.94
C HIS A 91 -4.28 9.85 -4.09
N ASP A 92 -4.56 9.85 -2.79
CA ASP A 92 -4.17 10.91 -1.86
C ASP A 92 -3.43 10.32 -0.67
N VAL A 93 -2.10 10.54 -0.59
CA VAL A 93 -1.29 10.01 0.52
C VAL A 93 0.06 10.72 0.62
N LEU A 94 0.53 10.90 1.84
CA LEU A 94 1.88 11.34 2.13
C LEU A 94 2.72 10.14 2.55
N ALA A 95 3.82 9.88 1.84
CA ALA A 95 4.74 8.79 2.15
C ALA A 95 6.18 9.28 2.23
N LYS A 96 6.90 8.83 3.26
CA LYS A 96 8.32 9.12 3.43
C LYS A 96 9.08 7.86 3.82
N SER A 97 10.15 7.56 3.06
CA SER A 97 11.17 6.61 3.50
C SER A 97 12.08 7.28 4.52
N LEU A 98 12.24 6.65 5.68
CA LEU A 98 13.03 7.12 6.83
C LEU A 98 14.28 6.26 7.08
N GLY A 99 14.37 5.10 6.42
CA GLY A 99 15.47 4.15 6.56
C GLY A 99 16.26 4.00 5.27
N SER A 100 16.46 2.75 4.85
CA SER A 100 17.16 2.40 3.60
C SER A 100 16.53 3.06 2.36
N ASP A 101 17.39 3.49 1.43
CA ASP A 101 17.06 4.00 0.10
C ASP A 101 16.99 2.88 -0.97
N ASN A 102 17.36 1.64 -0.63
CA ASN A 102 17.28 0.50 -1.52
C ASN A 102 15.82 0.19 -1.88
N ALA A 103 15.51 0.19 -3.18
CA ALA A 103 14.15 0.03 -3.70
C ALA A 103 13.43 -1.22 -3.16
N ILE A 104 14.13 -2.36 -3.06
CA ILE A 104 13.53 -3.61 -2.55
C ILE A 104 13.06 -3.45 -1.11
N ASN A 105 13.90 -2.85 -0.26
CA ASN A 105 13.57 -2.65 1.15
C ASN A 105 12.43 -1.64 1.31
N VAL A 106 12.43 -0.56 0.53
CA VAL A 106 11.36 0.46 0.55
C VAL A 106 10.03 -0.16 0.11
N VAL A 107 10.00 -0.94 -0.97
CA VAL A 107 8.78 -1.63 -1.42
C VAL A 107 8.28 -2.59 -0.35
N HIS A 108 9.15 -3.42 0.22
CA HIS A 108 8.74 -4.37 1.26
C HIS A 108 8.27 -3.70 2.55
N ALA A 109 8.89 -2.58 2.96
CA ALA A 109 8.44 -1.78 4.09
C ALA A 109 7.10 -1.09 3.81
N THR A 110 6.89 -0.62 2.57
CA THR A 110 5.60 -0.06 2.13
C THR A 110 4.50 -1.14 2.18
N VAL A 111 4.78 -2.35 1.68
CA VAL A 111 3.84 -3.49 1.77
C VAL A 111 3.55 -3.84 3.23
N ALA A 112 4.55 -3.81 4.11
CA ALA A 112 4.34 -4.05 5.55
C ALA A 112 3.44 -2.97 6.17
N ALA A 113 3.64 -1.70 5.83
CA ALA A 113 2.79 -0.60 6.27
C ALA A 113 1.34 -0.80 5.81
N LEU A 114 1.13 -1.12 4.53
CA LEU A 114 -0.20 -1.35 3.97
C LEU A 114 -0.91 -2.56 4.61
N LYS A 115 -0.18 -3.62 4.93
CA LYS A 115 -0.73 -4.79 5.62
C LYS A 115 -1.06 -4.55 7.10
N SER A 116 -0.46 -3.54 7.72
CA SER A 116 -0.82 -3.11 9.08
C SER A 116 -2.06 -2.23 9.15
N LEU A 117 -2.60 -1.80 8.01
CA LEU A 117 -3.84 -1.05 7.97
C LEU A 117 -5.01 -1.93 8.42
N GLU A 118 -5.84 -1.37 9.28
CA GLU A 118 -7.08 -1.96 9.75
C GLU A 118 -8.28 -1.13 9.29
N GLU A 119 -9.34 -1.81 8.86
CA GLU A 119 -10.63 -1.17 8.56
C GLU A 119 -11.38 -0.85 9.87
N PRO A 120 -12.06 0.31 9.96
CA PRO A 120 -12.85 0.68 11.13
C PRO A 120 -13.82 -0.41 11.59
N GLU A 121 -14.48 -1.09 10.65
CA GLU A 121 -15.44 -2.15 10.90
C GLU A 121 -14.78 -3.39 11.51
N GLN A 122 -13.55 -3.71 11.07
CA GLN A 122 -12.77 -4.82 11.62
C GLN A 122 -12.35 -4.52 13.07
N VAL A 123 -11.94 -3.28 13.35
CA VAL A 123 -11.58 -2.85 14.71
C VAL A 123 -12.80 -2.86 15.63
N ALA A 124 -13.94 -2.34 15.16
CA ALA A 124 -15.19 -2.33 15.91
C ALA A 124 -15.67 -3.74 16.24
N LYS A 125 -15.66 -4.65 15.25
CA LYS A 125 -16.02 -6.06 15.43
C LYS A 125 -15.09 -6.78 16.43
N ARG A 126 -13.79 -6.48 16.39
CA ARG A 126 -12.80 -7.05 17.34
C ARG A 126 -13.05 -6.56 18.77
N ARG A 127 -13.48 -5.31 18.95
CA ARG A 127 -13.76 -4.70 20.25
C ARG A 127 -15.18 -4.94 20.76
N GLY A 128 -16.08 -5.46 19.92
CA GLY A 128 -17.49 -5.67 20.27
C GLY A 128 -18.28 -4.37 20.46
N LEU A 129 -17.80 -3.26 19.88
CA LEU A 129 -18.40 -1.93 19.98
C LEU A 129 -19.03 -1.53 18.64
N PRO A 130 -20.04 -0.62 18.64
CA PRO A 130 -20.54 -0.05 17.40
C PRO A 130 -19.46 0.79 16.72
N VAL A 131 -19.49 0.87 15.38
CA VAL A 131 -18.48 1.58 14.58
C VAL A 131 -18.41 3.07 14.94
N ALA A 132 -19.55 3.66 15.33
CA ALA A 132 -19.64 5.06 15.75
C ALA A 132 -18.78 5.40 16.98
N ASP A 133 -18.56 4.44 17.89
CA ASP A 133 -17.77 4.65 19.10
C ASP A 133 -16.27 4.43 18.87
N VAL A 134 -15.89 3.86 17.72
CA VAL A 134 -14.52 3.45 17.40
C VAL A 134 -13.87 4.37 16.38
N ALA A 135 -14.65 4.85 15.40
CA ALA A 135 -14.15 5.70 14.34
C ALA A 135 -14.52 7.17 14.55
N PRO A 136 -13.62 8.12 14.25
CA PRO A 136 -13.92 9.54 14.35
C PRO A 136 -14.97 9.95 13.29
N ALA A 137 -15.81 10.93 13.63
CA ALA A 137 -16.89 11.41 12.76
C ALA A 137 -16.44 11.89 11.37
N ALA A 138 -15.19 12.36 11.22
CA ALA A 138 -14.63 12.72 9.92
C ALA A 138 -14.47 11.51 9.00
N LEU A 139 -14.04 10.36 9.55
CA LEU A 139 -13.80 9.14 8.80
C LEU A 139 -15.13 8.46 8.44
N LEU A 140 -16.12 8.51 9.33
CA LEU A 140 -17.48 8.03 9.06
C LEU A 140 -18.14 8.79 7.90
N ARG A 141 -18.05 10.13 7.90
CA ARG A 141 -18.56 10.97 6.80
C ARG A 141 -17.87 10.66 5.47
N ALA A 142 -16.53 10.56 5.47
CA ALA A 142 -15.78 10.17 4.29
C ALA A 142 -16.22 8.79 3.76
N ARG A 143 -16.56 7.85 4.66
CA ARG A 143 -17.06 6.54 4.27
C ARG A 143 -18.45 6.59 3.63
N GLU A 144 -19.36 7.38 4.19
CA GLU A 144 -20.70 7.58 3.62
C GLU A 144 -20.63 8.19 2.22
N GLU A 145 -19.83 9.25 2.07
CA GLU A 145 -19.58 9.91 0.79
C GLU A 145 -18.91 8.99 -0.25
N ALA A 146 -18.12 8.00 0.16
CA ALA A 146 -17.50 7.03 -0.75
C ALA A 146 -18.47 5.95 -1.26
N ASN A 147 -19.58 5.73 -0.56
CA ASN A 147 -20.57 4.71 -0.90
C ASN A 147 -21.73 5.25 -1.76
N HIS A 148 -21.78 6.57 -1.95
CA HIS A 148 -22.72 7.28 -2.82
C HIS A 148 -22.10 7.60 -4.18
#